data_AF-A0A7R9LNT7-F1
#
_entry.id   AF-A0A7R9LNT7-F1
#
_cell.length_a   1.000
_cell.length_b   1.000
_cell.length_c   1.000
_cell.angle_alpha   90.00
_cell.angle_beta   90.00
_cell.angle_gamma   90.00
#
_symmetry.space_group_name_H-M   'P 1'
#
loop_
_entity.id
_entity.type
_entity.pdbx_description
1 polymer ?
#
loop_
_entity_poly.entity_id
_entity_poly.type
_entity_poly.pdbx_seq_one_letter_code
_entity_poly.pdbx_strand_id
1 'polypeptide(L)'
;EFLANSSPPLFDTRNQSSEWLTDLDPDDINMLHGFGSLTASALLEKVKELQNLSYQLGLEEAREMTRGKFLNVLQTRPKRYKR
;
A
#
# COMPACT_ATOMS: atom_id res chain seq x y z
N GLU A 1 3.64 -57.71 -13.23
CA GLU A 1 4.52 -56.55 -13.46
C GLU A 1 3.67 -55.31 -13.61
N PHE A 2 3.68 -54.40 -12.64
CA PHE A 2 3.13 -53.06 -12.82
C PHE A 2 3.68 -52.12 -11.74
N LEU A 3 4.06 -50.92 -12.16
CA LEU A 3 4.46 -49.73 -11.38
C LEU A 3 5.93 -49.62 -10.95
N ALA A 4 6.83 -49.50 -11.93
CA ALA A 4 7.97 -48.60 -11.78
C ALA A 4 7.79 -47.48 -12.81
N ASN A 5 8.08 -46.25 -12.40
CA ASN A 5 8.20 -45.05 -13.23
C ASN A 5 6.96 -44.14 -13.35
N SER A 6 6.63 -43.46 -12.24
CA SER A 6 6.14 -42.09 -12.32
C SER A 6 6.52 -41.35 -11.04
N SER A 7 7.78 -40.92 -10.94
CA SER A 7 8.11 -39.83 -10.02
C SER A 7 7.27 -38.62 -10.40
N PRO A 8 6.49 -38.02 -9.47
CA PRO A 8 5.73 -36.82 -9.79
C PRO A 8 6.72 -35.70 -10.17
N PRO A 9 6.39 -34.86 -11.15
CA PRO A 9 7.23 -33.72 -11.47
C PRO A 9 7.37 -32.89 -10.20
N LEU A 10 8.61 -32.65 -9.76
CA LEU A 10 8.89 -31.66 -8.73
C LEU A 10 8.37 -30.34 -9.27
N PHE A 11 7.23 -29.87 -8.74
CA PHE A 11 6.75 -28.52 -8.97
C PHE A 11 7.90 -27.58 -8.65
N ASP A 12 8.38 -26.87 -9.67
CA ASP A 12 9.47 -25.91 -9.54
C ASP A 12 8.99 -24.72 -8.71
N THR A 13 9.16 -24.81 -7.39
CA THR A 13 8.77 -23.76 -6.44
C THR A 13 9.75 -22.57 -6.47
N ARG A 14 10.77 -22.56 -7.35
CA ARG A 14 11.84 -21.56 -7.30
C ARG A 14 11.53 -20.28 -8.07
N ASN A 15 10.40 -20.19 -8.78
CA ASN A 15 10.10 -19.02 -9.60
C ASN A 15 8.67 -18.47 -9.48
N GLN A 16 7.97 -18.76 -8.38
CA GLN A 16 6.78 -18.00 -8.00
C GLN A 16 7.16 -16.97 -6.93
N SER A 17 8.03 -16.02 -7.28
CA SER A 17 7.95 -14.72 -6.61
C SER A 17 6.53 -14.22 -6.91
N SER A 18 5.66 -14.33 -5.91
CA SER A 18 4.26 -13.98 -6.09
C SER A 18 4.18 -12.54 -6.62
N GLU A 19 3.26 -12.24 -7.54
CA GLU A 19 3.21 -10.92 -8.20
C GLU A 19 3.14 -9.74 -7.19
N TRP A 20 2.67 -9.99 -5.97
CA TRP A 20 2.64 -9.02 -4.86
C TRP A 20 4.01 -8.72 -4.22
N LEU A 21 5.02 -9.58 -4.40
CA LEU A 21 6.38 -9.37 -3.92
C LEU A 21 7.24 -8.55 -4.89
N THR A 22 6.78 -8.36 -6.13
CA THR A 22 7.58 -7.75 -7.20
C THR A 22 7.75 -6.23 -7.06
N ASP A 23 6.94 -5.58 -6.22
CA ASP A 23 6.88 -4.11 -6.07
C ASP A 23 7.08 -3.65 -4.61
N LEU A 24 7.55 -4.55 -3.73
CA LEU A 24 7.84 -4.23 -2.34
C LEU A 24 9.29 -3.78 -2.18
N ASP A 25 9.48 -2.59 -1.61
CA ASP A 25 10.80 -2.12 -1.25
C ASP A 25 11.33 -2.92 -0.03
N PRO A 26 12.66 -2.99 0.17
CA PRO A 26 13.23 -3.67 1.34
C PRO A 26 12.70 -3.11 2.68
N ASP A 27 12.32 -1.83 2.71
CA ASP A 27 11.70 -1.20 3.88
C ASP A 27 10.27 -1.71 4.12
N ASP A 28 9.50 -1.97 3.07
CA ASP A 28 8.15 -2.54 3.20
C ASP A 28 8.21 -3.97 3.74
N ILE A 29 9.19 -4.75 3.29
CA ILE A 29 9.45 -6.10 3.79
C ILE A 29 9.82 -6.05 5.29
N ASN A 30 10.70 -5.13 5.69
CA ASN A 30 11.05 -4.93 7.09
C ASN A 30 9.84 -4.51 7.94
N MET A 31 8.96 -3.67 7.40
CA MET A 31 7.73 -3.26 8.07
C MET A 31 6.75 -4.43 8.24
N LEU A 32 6.58 -5.28 7.21
CA LEU A 32 5.78 -6.50 7.29
C LEU A 32 6.31 -7.47 8.34
N HIS A 33 7.62 -7.69 8.39
CA HIS A 33 8.24 -8.49 9.44
C HIS A 33 8.04 -7.87 10.83
N GLY A 34 8.13 -6.54 10.93
CA GLY A 34 7.80 -5.79 12.12
C GLY A 34 6.39 -6.09 12.62
N PHE A 35 5.37 -5.99 11.76
CA PHE A 35 3.99 -6.30 12.13
C PHE A 35 3.75 -7.78 12.42
N GLY A 36 4.42 -8.69 11.70
CA GLY A 36 4.31 -10.13 11.93
C GLY A 36 4.90 -10.60 13.26
N SER A 37 5.83 -9.82 13.83
CA SER A 37 6.41 -10.08 15.16
C SER A 37 5.55 -9.60 16.33
N LEU A 38 4.50 -8.81 16.07
CA LEU A 38 3.60 -8.28 17.11
C LEU A 38 2.61 -9.35 17.59
N THR A 39 2.18 -9.21 18.84
CA THR A 39 1.04 -9.98 19.34
C THR A 39 -0.26 -9.51 18.69
N ALA A 40 -1.28 -10.37 18.63
CA ALA A 40 -2.58 -10.02 18.04
C ALA A 40 -3.22 -8.75 18.65
N SER A 41 -3.05 -8.54 19.96
CA SER A 41 -3.55 -7.32 20.63
C SER A 41 -2.81 -6.06 20.18
N ALA A 42 -1.48 -6.13 20.09
CA ALA A 42 -0.65 -5.00 19.65
C ALA A 42 -0.90 -4.65 18.18
N LEU A 43 -1.15 -5.65 17.33
CA LEU A 43 -1.54 -5.44 15.94
C LEU A 43 -2.87 -4.69 15.83
N LEU A 44 -3.88 -5.09 16.61
CA LEU A 44 -5.18 -4.40 16.63
C LEU A 44 -5.07 -2.96 17.14
N GLU A 45 -4.22 -2.71 18.14
CA GLU A 45 -3.93 -1.35 18.62
C GLU A 45 -3.29 -0.51 17.51
N LYS A 46 -2.29 -1.06 16.80
CA LYS A 46 -1.67 -0.39 15.64
C LYS A 46 -2.66 -0.07 14.53
N VAL A 47 -3.59 -0.98 14.23
CA VAL A 47 -4.67 -0.72 13.26
C VAL A 47 -5.53 0.46 13.70
N LYS A 48 -5.90 0.53 14.99
CA LYS A 48 -6.69 1.64 15.54
C LYS A 48 -5.92 2.97 15.50
N GLU A 49 -4.63 2.94 15.82
CA GLU A 49 -3.76 4.12 15.70
C GLU A 49 -3.71 4.65 14.27
N LEU A 50 -3.51 3.76 13.28
CA LEU A 50 -3.49 4.15 11.87
C LEU A 50 -4.83 4.75 11.43
N GLN A 51 -5.96 4.18 11.84
CA GLN A 51 -7.28 4.74 11.54
C GLN A 51 -7.45 6.15 12.13
N ASN A 52 -7.01 6.36 13.37
CA ASN A 52 -7.05 7.68 14.00
C ASN A 52 -6.17 8.69 13.26
N LEU A 53 -4.97 8.28 12.85
CA LEU A 53 -4.05 9.10 12.07
C LEU A 53 -4.66 9.48 10.72
N SER A 54 -5.21 8.51 9.97
CA SER A 54 -5.87 8.76 8.70
C SER A 54 -7.03 9.75 8.84
N TYR A 55 -7.80 9.66 9.92
CA TYR A 55 -8.86 10.62 10.21
C TYR A 55 -8.32 12.03 10.46
N GLN A 56 -7.28 12.17 11.28
CA GLN A 56 -6.66 13.48 11.55
C GLN A 56 -6.09 14.12 10.29
N LEU A 57 -5.36 13.34 9.48
CA LEU A 57 -4.82 13.79 8.20
C LEU A 57 -5.93 14.22 7.23
N GLY A 58 -7.04 13.47 7.16
CA GLY A 58 -8.18 13.85 6.32
C GLY A 58 -8.82 15.18 6.73
N LEU A 59 -8.89 15.47 8.03
CA LEU A 59 -9.37 16.78 8.51
C LEU A 59 -8.41 17.92 8.14
N GLU A 60 -7.10 17.68 8.24
CA GLU A 60 -6.08 18.66 7.87
C GLU A 60 -6.08 18.93 6.37
N GLU A 61 -6.13 17.89 5.55
CA GLU A 61 -6.21 17.98 4.10
C GLU A 61 -7.46 18.77 3.68
N ALA A 62 -8.65 18.46 4.22
CA ALA A 62 -9.88 19.16 3.89
C ALA A 62 -9.80 20.66 4.24
N ARG A 63 -9.16 20.99 5.37
CA ARG A 63 -8.91 22.38 5.78
C ARG A 63 -8.00 23.09 4.79
N GLU A 64 -6.90 22.45 4.41
CA GLU A 64 -5.91 23.04 3.51
C GLU A 64 -6.47 23.18 2.07
N MET A 65 -7.25 22.21 1.61
CA MET A 65 -7.97 22.28 0.33
C MET A 65 -8.96 23.44 0.31
N THR A 66 -9.69 23.65 1.40
CA THR A 66 -10.61 24.79 1.55
C THR A 66 -9.85 26.11 1.51
N ARG A 67 -8.72 26.20 2.22
CA ARG A 67 -7.83 27.38 2.20
C ARG A 67 -7.29 27.64 0.79
N GLY A 68 -6.81 26.61 0.10
CA GLY A 68 -6.32 26.69 -1.27
C GLY A 68 -7.38 27.19 -2.25
N LYS A 69 -8.64 26.77 -2.07
CA LYS A 69 -9.78 27.28 -2.86
C LYS A 69 -9.98 28.79 -2.68
N PHE A 70 -9.93 29.30 -1.44
CA PHE A 70 -10.07 30.74 -1.18
C PHE A 70 -8.89 31.56 -1.69
N LEU A 71 -7.70 30.96 -1.71
CA LEU A 71 -6.49 31.60 -2.22
C LEU A 71 -6.31 31.44 -3.74
N ASN A 72 -7.23 30.74 -4.42
CA ASN A 72 -7.19 30.55 -5.87
C ASN A 72 -5.88 29.96 -6.40
N VAL A 73 -5.15 29.19 -5.57
CA VAL A 73 -3.85 28.60 -5.94
C VAL A 73 -3.95 27.58 -7.07
N LEU A 74 -5.11 26.94 -7.21
CA LEU A 74 -5.40 25.98 -8.28
C LEU A 74 -6.16 26.60 -9.47
N GLN A 75 -6.39 27.92 -9.50
CA GLN A 75 -7.03 28.54 -10.64
C GLN A 75 -6.13 28.45 -11.87
N THR A 76 -6.61 27.70 -12.87
CA THR A 76 -5.97 27.66 -14.18
C THR A 76 -6.18 29.00 -14.87
N ARG A 77 -5.10 29.57 -15.44
CA ARG A 77 -5.18 30.83 -16.20
C ARG A 77 -6.22 30.68 -17.31
N PRO A 78 -7.11 31.67 -17.53
CA PRO A 78 -8.10 31.58 -18.59
C PRO A 78 -7.40 31.39 -19.94
N LYS A 79 -7.83 30.38 -20.71
CA LYS A 79 -7.34 30.16 -22.07
C LYS A 79 -7.70 31.38 -22.91
N ARG A 80 -6.69 32.19 -23.22
CA ARG A 80 -6.82 33.39 -24.04
C ARG A 80 -7.06 32.95 -25.48
N TYR A 81 -8.31 32.76 -25.88
CA TYR A 81 -8.65 32.56 -27.28
C TYR A 81 -8.28 33.85 -28.04
N LYS A 82 -7.30 33.75 -28.94
CA LYS A 82 -6.98 34.84 -29.86
C LYS A 82 -8.18 35.00 -30.81
N ARG A 83 -8.73 36.21 -30.84
CA ARG A 83 -9.68 36.65 -31.87
C ARG A 83 -8.97 36.79 -33.20
#